data_AF-A0A2E9E336-F1
#
_entry.id   AF-A0A2E9E336-F1
#
_cell.length_a   1.000
_cell.length_b   1.000
_cell.length_c   1.000
_cell.angle_alpha   90.00
_cell.angle_beta   90.00
_cell.angle_gamma   90.00
#
_symmetry.space_group_name_H-M   'P 1'
#
loop_
_entity.id
_entity.type
_entity.pdbx_description
1 polymer ?
#
loop_
_entity_poly.entity_id
_entity_poly.type
_entity_poly.pdbx_seq_one_letter_code
_entity_poly.pdbx_strand_id
1 'polypeptide(L)'
;MTQVPLLILTMLTLSFPSMLRTEQWTIVGEEAESIMKYGAILDTRCKSIDEMQWKFCTSSVELQEGATHLIGWEGIWECSFHHNYAGHQVNVMCLRQYPRN
;
A
#
# COMPACT_ATOMS: atom_id res chain seq x y z
N MET A 1 35.93 7.99 -50.84
CA MET A 1 36.05 8.76 -49.57
C MET A 1 35.37 10.10 -49.77
N THR A 2 34.17 10.28 -49.20
CA THR A 2 33.56 11.57 -48.87
C THR A 2 32.36 11.27 -47.97
N GLN A 3 32.45 11.66 -46.71
CA GLN A 3 31.43 11.46 -45.67
C GLN A 3 30.37 12.56 -45.74
N VAL A 4 29.11 12.17 -45.64
CA VAL A 4 27.97 13.05 -45.37
C VAL A 4 27.88 13.24 -43.85
N PRO A 5 27.97 14.47 -43.29
CA PRO A 5 27.70 14.67 -41.88
C PRO A 5 26.20 14.91 -41.71
N LEU A 6 25.43 13.82 -41.57
CA LEU A 6 24.05 13.96 -41.10
C LEU A 6 24.08 14.06 -39.58
N LEU A 7 23.99 15.30 -39.12
CA LEU A 7 23.42 15.68 -37.83
C LEU A 7 22.19 14.82 -37.51
N ILE A 8 22.32 13.93 -36.54
CA ILE A 8 21.19 13.50 -35.70
C ILE A 8 21.65 13.66 -34.26
N LEU A 9 21.53 14.92 -33.81
CA LEU A 9 20.91 15.33 -32.55
C LEU A 9 20.65 14.19 -31.54
N THR A 10 21.69 13.59 -30.96
CA THR A 10 21.60 12.46 -30.01
C THR A 10 22.02 12.84 -28.59
N MET A 11 21.95 14.12 -28.22
CA MET A 11 22.39 14.56 -26.89
C MET A 11 21.40 15.48 -26.17
N LEU A 12 20.09 15.24 -26.28
CA LEU A 12 19.12 16.01 -25.49
C LEU A 12 17.84 15.25 -25.13
N THR A 13 17.93 13.95 -24.89
CA THR A 13 16.90 13.20 -24.17
C THR A 13 17.53 12.03 -23.41
N LEU A 14 18.53 12.31 -22.57
CA LEU A 14 18.71 11.50 -21.37
C LEU A 14 17.56 11.88 -20.44
N SER A 15 16.43 11.25 -20.74
CA SER A 15 15.26 11.12 -19.89
C SER A 15 15.75 10.84 -18.48
N PHE A 16 15.63 11.82 -17.60
CA PHE A 16 15.56 11.54 -16.18
C PHE A 16 14.17 10.92 -15.96
N PRO A 17 14.00 9.61 -15.72
CA PRO A 17 12.90 9.21 -14.87
C PRO A 17 13.38 9.48 -13.45
N SER A 18 13.52 10.76 -13.08
CA SER A 18 13.19 11.13 -11.71
C SER A 18 11.68 11.00 -11.61
N MET A 19 11.17 9.77 -11.69
CA MET A 19 10.01 9.40 -10.92
C MET A 19 10.46 9.63 -9.49
N LEU A 20 10.26 10.85 -9.01
CA LEU A 20 9.85 11.06 -7.64
C LEU A 20 8.78 9.99 -7.44
N ARG A 21 9.15 8.87 -6.80
CA ARG A 21 8.19 7.94 -6.21
C ARG A 21 7.48 8.80 -5.17
N THR A 22 6.52 9.58 -5.63
CA THR A 22 5.49 10.11 -4.77
C THR A 22 4.95 8.89 -4.06
N GLU A 23 5.10 8.86 -2.74
CA GLU A 23 4.47 7.89 -1.84
C GLU A 23 2.97 7.94 -2.10
N GLN A 24 2.51 7.20 -3.12
CA GLN A 24 1.14 7.21 -3.52
C GLN A 24 0.44 6.15 -2.69
N TRP A 25 -0.18 6.62 -1.63
CA TRP A 25 -1.07 5.86 -0.77
C TRP A 25 -2.12 5.16 -1.62
N THR A 26 -2.08 3.83 -1.68
CA THR A 26 -3.09 3.02 -2.37
C THR A 26 -4.14 2.60 -1.36
N ILE A 27 -5.35 3.17 -1.47
CA ILE A 27 -6.52 2.76 -0.69
C ILE A 27 -7.22 1.64 -1.43
N VAL A 28 -7.49 0.53 -0.76
CA VAL A 28 -7.86 -0.74 -1.40
C VAL A 28 -9.34 -1.13 -1.29
N GLY A 29 -10.20 -0.21 -0.87
CA GLY A 29 -11.67 -0.37 -0.95
C GLY A 29 -12.17 -1.73 -0.44
N GLU A 30 -12.92 -2.44 -1.30
CA GLU A 30 -13.50 -3.77 -1.00
C GLU A 30 -12.45 -4.84 -0.68
N GLU A 31 -11.22 -4.71 -1.19
CA GLU A 31 -10.14 -5.68 -0.95
C GLU A 31 -9.49 -5.55 0.43
N ALA A 32 -9.83 -4.49 1.19
CA ALA A 32 -9.24 -4.27 2.51
C ALA A 32 -9.56 -5.41 3.50
N GLU A 33 -10.77 -5.96 3.43
CA GLU A 33 -11.14 -7.12 4.23
C GLU A 33 -10.38 -8.38 3.81
N SER A 34 -10.20 -8.59 2.51
CA SER A 34 -9.41 -9.70 1.96
C SER A 34 -7.95 -9.62 2.42
N ILE A 35 -7.36 -8.43 2.41
CA ILE A 35 -5.98 -8.22 2.88
C ILE A 35 -5.85 -8.58 4.36
N MET A 36 -6.76 -8.09 5.21
CA MET A 36 -6.80 -8.44 6.63
C MET A 36 -7.02 -9.95 6.86
N LYS A 37 -7.81 -10.60 6.00
CA LYS A 37 -8.17 -12.01 6.14
C LYS A 37 -7.06 -12.97 5.72
N TYR A 38 -6.33 -12.64 4.64
CA TYR A 38 -5.35 -13.53 4.04
C TYR A 38 -3.89 -13.13 4.33
N GLY A 39 -3.65 -11.92 4.81
CA GLY A 39 -2.32 -11.46 5.20
C GLY A 39 -1.94 -11.89 6.62
N ALA A 40 -0.63 -11.94 6.89
CA ALA A 40 -0.09 -12.18 8.21
C ALA A 40 -0.05 -10.87 9.01
N ILE A 41 -0.71 -10.83 10.18
CA ILE A 41 -0.69 -9.66 11.06
C ILE A 41 0.65 -9.59 11.79
N LEU A 42 1.43 -8.53 11.55
CA LEU A 42 2.74 -8.30 12.16
C LEU A 42 2.64 -7.54 13.49
N ASP A 43 1.78 -6.53 13.56
CA ASP A 43 1.56 -5.68 14.72
C ASP A 43 0.14 -5.11 14.72
N THR A 44 -0.42 -4.85 15.90
CA THR A 44 -1.74 -4.23 16.06
C THR A 44 -1.70 -3.20 17.19
N ARG A 45 -2.11 -1.97 16.88
CA ARG A 45 -2.18 -0.86 17.84
C ARG A 45 -3.60 -0.34 17.92
N CYS A 46 -4.15 -0.27 19.11
CA CYS A 46 -5.51 0.21 19.34
C CYS A 46 -5.52 1.47 20.21
N LYS A 47 -6.39 2.42 19.87
CA LYS A 47 -6.71 3.60 20.65
C LYS A 47 -8.20 3.58 20.98
N SER A 48 -8.52 3.79 22.24
CA SER A 48 -9.91 3.98 22.69
C SER A 48 -10.34 5.40 22.40
N ILE A 49 -11.48 5.57 21.74
CA ILE A 49 -12.13 6.87 21.55
C ILE A 49 -13.48 6.74 22.26
N ASP A 50 -13.59 7.29 23.47
CA ASP A 50 -14.72 6.96 24.35
C ASP A 50 -15.76 8.07 24.46
N GLU A 51 -16.90 7.79 23.83
CA GLU A 51 -18.27 7.98 24.36
C GLU A 51 -19.17 6.78 23.94
N MET A 52 -18.77 5.98 22.95
CA MET A 52 -19.58 4.90 22.36
C MET A 52 -18.92 3.50 22.41
N GLN A 53 -17.91 3.27 23.25
CA GLN A 53 -17.23 1.96 23.40
C GLN A 53 -16.59 1.38 22.12
N TRP A 54 -16.27 2.24 21.14
CA TRP A 54 -15.54 1.83 19.94
C TRP A 54 -14.03 1.91 20.18
N LYS A 55 -13.32 0.88 19.72
CA LYS A 55 -11.86 0.86 19.64
C LYS A 55 -11.46 1.07 18.18
N PHE A 56 -10.59 2.03 17.97
CA PHE A 56 -9.93 2.22 16.68
C PHE A 56 -8.63 1.43 16.71
N CYS A 57 -8.47 0.47 15.80
CA CYS A 57 -7.27 -0.35 15.71
C CYS A 57 -6.63 -0.19 14.33
N THR A 58 -5.30 -0.14 14.32
CA THR A 58 -4.48 -0.16 13.12
C THR A 58 -3.55 -1.36 13.19
N SER A 59 -3.58 -2.21 12.18
CA SER A 59 -2.72 -3.39 12.06
C SER A 59 -1.77 -3.27 10.88
N SER A 60 -0.52 -3.70 11.07
CA SER A 60 0.42 -3.95 9.98
C SER A 60 0.23 -5.39 9.51
N VAL A 61 -0.02 -5.57 8.22
CA VAL A 61 -0.39 -6.83 7.59
C VAL A 61 0.55 -7.10 6.42
N GLU A 62 1.23 -8.23 6.42
CA GLU A 62 2.09 -8.67 5.33
C GLU A 62 1.37 -9.69 4.45
N LEU A 63 1.24 -9.37 3.16
CA LEU A 63 0.81 -10.32 2.13
C LEU A 63 2.02 -10.86 1.40
N GLN A 64 2.28 -12.15 1.58
CA GLN A 64 3.35 -12.85 0.89
C GLN A 64 3.00 -13.10 -0.58
N GLU A 65 4.04 -13.22 -1.39
CA GLU A 65 3.93 -13.61 -2.79
C GLU A 65 3.30 -15.00 -2.91
N GLY A 66 2.21 -15.11 -3.68
CA GLY A 66 1.47 -16.37 -3.84
C GLY A 66 0.14 -16.47 -3.09
N ALA A 67 -0.36 -15.39 -2.49
CA ALA A 67 -1.76 -15.30 -2.08
C ALA A 67 -2.66 -15.36 -3.34
N THR A 68 -3.16 -16.55 -3.69
CA THR A 68 -3.91 -16.81 -4.93
C THR A 68 -5.13 -15.91 -5.10
N HIS A 69 -5.68 -15.40 -4.00
CA HIS A 69 -6.86 -14.53 -3.98
C HIS A 69 -6.54 -13.04 -4.16
N LEU A 70 -5.28 -12.62 -4.09
CA LEU A 70 -4.86 -11.21 -4.07
C LEU A 70 -3.56 -10.97 -4.85
N ILE A 71 -3.52 -11.46 -6.10
CA ILE A 71 -2.37 -11.25 -7.00
C ILE A 71 -2.17 -9.75 -7.26
N GLY A 72 -0.94 -9.25 -7.07
CA GLY A 72 -0.59 -7.83 -7.26
C GLY A 72 -0.72 -6.96 -5.99
N TRP A 73 -1.21 -7.54 -4.89
CA TRP A 73 -1.36 -6.88 -3.59
C TRP A 73 -0.25 -7.27 -2.60
N GLU A 74 0.84 -7.88 -3.07
CA GLU A 74 1.94 -8.32 -2.22
C GLU A 74 2.59 -7.15 -1.47
N GLY A 75 3.08 -7.41 -0.25
CA GLY A 75 3.81 -6.43 0.55
C GLY A 75 3.13 -6.11 1.87
N ILE A 76 3.60 -5.03 2.52
CA ILE A 76 3.16 -4.63 3.85
C ILE A 76 2.06 -3.57 3.73
N TRP A 77 0.99 -3.76 4.47
CA TRP A 77 -0.20 -2.92 4.50
C TRP A 77 -0.47 -2.43 5.91
N GLU A 78 -0.89 -1.18 6.04
CA GLU A 78 -1.42 -0.63 7.27
C GLU A 78 -2.94 -0.56 7.15
N CYS A 79 -3.63 -1.42 7.91
CA CYS A 79 -5.08 -1.59 7.88
C CYS A 79 -5.71 -1.00 9.14
N SER A 80 -6.60 -0.02 8.97
CA SER A 80 -7.37 0.59 10.06
C SER A 80 -8.80 0.04 10.07
N PHE A 81 -9.29 -0.32 11.24
CA PHE A 81 -10.65 -0.82 11.45
C PHE A 81 -11.20 -0.38 12.81
N HIS A 82 -12.53 -0.32 12.91
CA HIS A 82 -13.22 -0.02 14.15
C HIS A 82 -13.87 -1.30 14.66
N HIS A 83 -13.70 -1.61 15.94
CA HIS A 83 -14.45 -2.69 16.57
C HIS A 83 -15.00 -2.28 17.93
N ASN A 84 -16.19 -2.78 18.26
CA ASN A 84 -16.74 -2.68 19.61
C ASN A 84 -16.28 -3.89 20.46
N TYR A 85 -16.61 -3.91 21.75
CA TYR A 85 -16.29 -5.02 22.64
C TYR A 85 -16.96 -6.36 22.25
N ALA A 86 -17.98 -6.35 21.39
CA ALA A 86 -18.60 -7.54 20.82
C ALA A 86 -17.88 -8.07 19.57
N GLY A 87 -16.83 -7.40 19.12
CA GLY A 87 -16.06 -7.79 17.93
C GLY A 87 -16.72 -7.43 16.60
N HIS A 88 -17.78 -6.62 16.59
CA HIS A 88 -18.37 -6.12 15.34
C HIS A 88 -17.39 -5.16 14.68
N GLN A 89 -17.02 -5.43 13.43
CA GLN A 89 -16.12 -4.59 12.64
C GLN A 89 -16.93 -3.64 11.74
N VAL A 90 -16.46 -2.40 11.61
CA VAL A 90 -16.96 -1.46 10.60
C VAL A 90 -15.82 -1.13 9.66
N ASN A 91 -16.08 -1.21 8.36
CA ASN A 91 -15.25 -0.84 7.21
C ASN A 91 -13.74 -0.85 7.46
N VAL A 92 -13.06 -1.88 6.96
CA VAL A 92 -11.60 -1.92 6.94
C VAL A 92 -11.08 -0.99 5.84
N MET A 93 -10.06 -0.19 6.15
CA MET A 93 -9.31 0.56 5.14
C MET A 93 -7.84 0.18 5.25
N CYS A 94 -7.23 -0.27 4.15
CA CYS A 94 -5.80 -0.58 4.12
C CYS A 94 -5.04 0.34 3.17
N LEU A 95 -3.80 0.62 3.54
CA LEU A 95 -2.86 1.49 2.87
C LEU A 95 -1.52 0.78 2.72
N ARG A 96 -0.93 0.74 1.52
CA ARG A 96 0.38 0.08 1.32
C ARG A 96 1.47 0.87 2.04
N GLN A 97 2.24 0.20 2.89
CA GLN A 97 3.45 0.76 3.48
C GLN A 97 4.58 0.64 2.46
N TYR A 98 5.10 1.78 2.02
CA TYR A 98 6.36 1.83 1.28
C TYR A 98 7.50 2.07 2.28
N PRO A 99 8.68 1.43 2.09
CA PRO A 99 9.82 1.66 2.96
C PRO A 99 10.15 3.16 2.96
N ARG A 100 10.15 3.76 4.15
CA ARG A 100 10.70 5.11 4.35
C ARG A 100 12.22 4.98 4.18
N ASN A 101 12.76 5.65 3.16
CA ASN A 101 14.22 5.73 2.94
C ASN A 101 14.95 6.25 4.19
#